data_AF-A0A7X8WA77-F1
#
_entry.id   AF-A0A7X8WA77-F1
#
_cell.length_a   1.000
_cell.length_b   1.000
_cell.length_c   1.000
_cell.angle_alpha   90.00
_cell.angle_beta   90.00
_cell.angle_gamma   90.00
#
_symmetry.space_group_name_H-M   'P 1'
#
loop_
_entity.id
_entity.type
_entity.pdbx_description
1 polymer ?
#
loop_
_entity_poly.entity_id
_entity_poly.type
_entity_poly.pdbx_seq_one_letter_code
_entity_poly.pdbx_strand_id
1 'polypeptide(L)'
;MKIKTFFLITCSAVTLALAVSCQPEKNTGSLTFETIKKQEKGFLFNDEKNPSCTLSLEFTYVENSSSNQLKDSMNNYFIALFFGDNYQNRPIEEIFTDYTTDYIQTYKNDLESIYKEDEEIPKGENGNVGSWYFYEKSLSSLIDYYNKDLLVYRINYNEYTGGAHGIYAINYYNFDLQKKMIITLNDILVPNYQEALTTELWNQLMIDNQVSSKEQLRDMGFESTGDLIPTSNFALNDTGITFTYNVYEIAPYSMGAISITLPYEKISHLFNSNPILQSALNL
;
A
#
# COMPACT_ATOMS: atom_id res chain seq x y z
N MET A 1 -36.52 -34.66 -78.22
CA MET A 1 -35.37 -33.74 -78.08
C MET A 1 -35.32 -33.30 -76.63
N LYS A 2 -34.25 -33.64 -75.91
CA LYS A 2 -34.13 -33.52 -74.44
C LYS A 2 -33.88 -32.06 -74.05
N ILE A 3 -34.69 -31.50 -73.14
CA ILE A 3 -34.35 -30.29 -72.39
C ILE A 3 -34.37 -30.69 -70.91
N LYS A 4 -33.20 -30.83 -70.30
CA LYS A 4 -33.03 -30.99 -68.86
C LYS A 4 -32.93 -29.58 -68.27
N THR A 5 -33.98 -29.14 -67.59
CA THR A 5 -33.97 -27.90 -66.80
C THR A 5 -33.28 -28.20 -65.47
N PHE A 6 -32.09 -27.65 -65.25
CA PHE A 6 -31.40 -27.67 -63.96
C PHE A 6 -31.99 -26.56 -63.08
N PHE A 7 -32.66 -26.94 -61.98
CA PHE A 7 -32.97 -26.01 -60.90
C PHE A 7 -31.76 -25.97 -59.96
N LEU A 8 -31.05 -24.85 -59.92
CA LEU A 8 -30.07 -24.56 -58.86
C LEU A 8 -30.85 -24.11 -57.63
N ILE A 9 -30.91 -24.95 -56.60
CA ILE A 9 -31.37 -24.56 -55.26
C ILE A 9 -30.14 -24.02 -54.54
N THR A 10 -30.00 -22.70 -54.45
CA THR A 10 -29.02 -22.06 -53.57
C THR A 10 -29.52 -22.12 -52.13
N CYS A 11 -29.06 -23.12 -51.37
CA CYS A 11 -29.18 -23.12 -49.91
C CYS A 11 -28.19 -22.10 -49.34
N SER A 12 -28.67 -20.89 -49.05
CA SER A 12 -27.93 -19.92 -48.23
C SER A 12 -27.96 -20.42 -46.79
N ALA A 13 -26.87 -21.05 -46.34
CA ALA A 13 -26.64 -21.32 -44.94
C ALA A 13 -26.39 -19.98 -44.22
N VAL A 14 -27.38 -19.52 -43.46
CA VAL A 14 -27.20 -18.41 -42.52
C VAL A 14 -26.44 -18.97 -41.31
N THR A 15 -25.12 -18.88 -41.34
CA THR A 15 -24.30 -19.02 -40.14
C THR A 15 -24.55 -17.81 -39.26
N LEU A 16 -25.40 -17.97 -38.25
CA LEU A 16 -25.56 -17.01 -37.17
C LEU A 16 -24.28 -17.06 -36.32
N ALA A 17 -23.28 -16.28 -36.68
CA ALA A 17 -22.11 -16.04 -35.84
C ALA A 17 -22.57 -15.24 -34.63
N LEU A 18 -22.81 -15.93 -33.52
CA LEU A 18 -22.90 -15.30 -32.20
C LEU A 18 -21.50 -14.75 -31.89
N ALA A 19 -21.26 -13.50 -32.27
CA ALA A 19 -20.15 -12.74 -31.72
C ALA A 19 -20.46 -12.50 -30.25
N VAL A 20 -19.98 -13.40 -29.39
CA VAL A 20 -19.82 -13.10 -27.97
C VAL A 20 -18.72 -12.03 -27.91
N SER A 21 -19.15 -10.77 -28.02
CA SER A 21 -18.33 -9.61 -27.71
C SER A 21 -18.04 -9.71 -26.22
N CYS A 22 -16.93 -10.35 -25.89
CA CYS A 22 -16.33 -10.27 -24.57
C CYS A 22 -15.83 -8.84 -24.44
N GLN A 23 -16.71 -7.91 -24.09
CA GLN A 23 -16.26 -6.61 -23.62
C GLN A 23 -15.49 -6.89 -22.32
N PRO A 24 -14.22 -6.45 -22.20
CA PRO A 24 -13.55 -6.52 -20.92
C PRO A 24 -14.45 -5.84 -19.89
N GLU A 25 -14.76 -6.56 -18.80
CA GLU A 25 -15.53 -5.98 -17.70
C GLU A 25 -14.83 -4.70 -17.26
N LYS A 26 -15.55 -3.57 -17.32
CA LYS A 26 -14.97 -2.29 -16.95
C LYS A 26 -14.76 -2.25 -15.44
N ASN A 27 -13.61 -1.74 -15.02
CA ASN A 27 -13.36 -1.47 -13.61
C ASN A 27 -14.40 -0.49 -13.04
N THR A 28 -14.82 -0.76 -11.81
CA THR A 28 -15.84 0.00 -11.10
C THR A 28 -15.42 1.44 -10.94
N GLY A 29 -16.25 2.35 -11.44
CA GLY A 29 -15.97 3.80 -11.42
C GLY A 29 -15.08 4.29 -12.55
N SER A 30 -14.46 3.43 -13.36
CA SER A 30 -13.51 3.86 -14.41
C SER A 30 -12.50 4.89 -13.90
N LEU A 31 -12.01 4.68 -12.67
CA LEU A 31 -11.13 5.60 -11.96
C LEU A 31 -9.85 5.89 -12.76
N THR A 32 -9.46 7.16 -12.83
CA THR A 32 -8.13 7.58 -13.24
C THR A 32 -7.47 8.32 -12.08
N PHE A 33 -6.15 8.26 -12.02
CA PHE A 33 -5.38 8.75 -10.88
C PHE A 33 -4.34 9.76 -11.32
N GLU A 34 -4.08 10.74 -10.45
CA GLU A 34 -2.96 11.67 -10.57
C GLU A 34 -2.18 11.71 -9.26
N THR A 35 -0.94 12.18 -9.32
CA THR A 35 -0.04 12.27 -8.16
C THR A 35 0.43 13.71 -8.00
N ILE A 36 0.17 14.28 -6.83
CA ILE A 36 0.75 15.57 -6.42
C ILE A 36 2.07 15.29 -5.71
N LYS A 37 3.14 15.95 -6.17
CA LYS A 37 4.47 15.87 -5.56
C LYS A 37 4.85 17.21 -4.95
N LYS A 38 5.21 17.22 -3.66
CA LYS A 38 5.67 18.40 -2.95
C LYS A 38 6.88 18.04 -2.10
N GLN A 39 7.90 18.88 -2.14
CA GLN A 39 9.05 18.76 -1.25
C GLN A 39 9.34 20.12 -0.63
N GLU A 40 9.50 20.13 0.69
CA GLU A 40 9.66 21.35 1.48
C GLU A 40 10.78 21.17 2.49
N LYS A 41 11.46 22.27 2.79
CA LYS A 41 12.63 22.29 3.67
C LYS A 41 12.50 23.41 4.69
N GLY A 42 12.69 23.07 5.96
CA GLY A 42 12.67 24.02 7.08
C GLY A 42 14.02 24.04 7.79
N PHE A 43 14.54 25.23 8.08
CA PHE A 43 15.82 25.40 8.79
C PHE A 43 15.57 25.89 10.21
N LEU A 44 16.36 25.42 11.18
CA LEU A 44 16.32 25.95 12.56
C LEU A 44 16.62 27.45 12.55
N PHE A 45 15.84 28.20 13.34
CA PHE A 45 15.88 29.67 13.43
C PHE A 45 15.65 30.40 12.10
N ASN A 46 15.14 29.71 11.08
CA ASN A 46 14.97 30.24 9.72
C ASN A 46 16.27 30.74 9.06
N ASP A 47 17.42 30.14 9.38
CA ASP A 47 18.72 30.43 8.74
C ASP A 47 19.27 29.19 8.04
N GLU A 48 19.54 29.30 6.73
CA GLU A 48 20.01 28.21 5.87
C GLU A 48 21.38 27.63 6.28
N LYS A 49 22.12 28.32 7.15
CA LYS A 49 23.37 27.82 7.73
C LYS A 49 23.15 26.75 8.81
N ASN A 50 21.95 26.71 9.39
CA ASN A 50 21.62 25.77 10.46
C ASN A 50 21.09 24.44 9.90
N PRO A 51 21.04 23.39 10.73
CA PRO A 51 20.40 22.13 10.36
C PRO A 51 18.95 22.29 9.92
N SER A 52 18.48 21.34 9.12
CA SER A 52 17.17 21.39 8.48
C SER A 52 16.39 20.10 8.57
N CYS A 53 15.06 20.21 8.57
CA CYS A 53 14.18 19.12 8.20
C CYS A 53 13.81 19.17 6.72
N THR A 54 13.70 18.02 6.06
CA THR A 54 13.13 17.87 4.72
C THR A 54 11.86 17.03 4.79
N LEU A 55 10.80 17.48 4.13
CA LEU A 55 9.55 16.74 3.97
C LEU A 55 9.28 16.51 2.48
N SER A 56 9.11 15.25 2.09
CA SER A 56 8.78 14.86 0.71
C SER A 56 7.45 14.11 0.69
N LEU A 57 6.49 14.61 -0.06
CA LEU A 57 5.13 14.07 -0.14
C LEU A 57 4.80 13.77 -1.60
N GLU A 58 4.44 12.54 -1.89
CA GLU A 58 3.88 12.12 -3.19
C GLU A 58 2.51 11.48 -2.94
N PHE A 59 1.44 12.24 -3.18
CA PHE A 59 0.07 11.81 -2.90
C PHE A 59 -0.68 11.48 -4.19
N THR A 60 -0.98 10.20 -4.38
CA THR A 60 -1.82 9.72 -5.47
C THR A 60 -3.29 9.74 -5.08
N TYR A 61 -4.14 10.35 -5.91
CA TYR A 61 -5.57 10.50 -5.67
C TYR A 61 -6.40 10.19 -6.92
N VAL A 62 -7.70 9.99 -6.74
CA VAL A 62 -8.65 9.80 -7.84
C VAL A 62 -8.92 11.15 -8.50
N GLU A 63 -8.45 11.32 -9.73
CA GLU A 63 -8.68 12.51 -10.54
C GLU A 63 -10.02 12.44 -11.27
N ASN A 64 -10.32 11.33 -11.96
CA ASN A 64 -11.61 11.16 -12.63
C ASN A 64 -12.30 9.86 -12.22
N SER A 65 -13.63 9.88 -12.29
CA SER A 65 -14.49 8.72 -12.06
C SER A 65 -15.80 8.91 -12.82
N SER A 66 -16.41 7.82 -13.26
CA SER A 66 -17.78 7.81 -13.76
C SER A 66 -18.83 8.02 -12.64
N SER A 67 -18.41 8.03 -11.38
CA SER A 67 -19.23 8.30 -10.19
C SER A 67 -18.52 9.26 -9.24
N ASN A 68 -19.03 10.49 -9.13
CA ASN A 68 -18.49 11.49 -8.20
C ASN A 68 -18.52 11.00 -6.75
N GLN A 69 -19.59 10.32 -6.34
CA GLN A 69 -19.69 9.78 -4.98
C GLN A 69 -18.58 8.76 -4.67
N LEU A 70 -18.18 7.94 -5.64
CA LEU A 70 -17.06 7.01 -5.47
C LEU A 70 -15.73 7.76 -5.42
N LYS A 71 -15.51 8.73 -6.30
CA LYS A 71 -14.32 9.60 -6.30
C LYS A 71 -14.14 10.27 -4.93
N ASP A 72 -15.19 10.90 -4.42
CA ASP A 72 -15.16 11.62 -3.14
C ASP A 72 -14.88 10.67 -1.98
N SER A 73 -15.52 9.50 -1.97
CA SER A 73 -15.29 8.48 -0.94
C SER A 73 -13.85 7.98 -0.93
N MET A 74 -13.29 7.65 -2.10
CA MET A 74 -11.91 7.14 -2.19
C MET A 74 -10.90 8.22 -1.81
N ASN A 75 -11.07 9.44 -2.29
CA ASN A 75 -10.18 10.55 -1.93
C ASN A 75 -10.22 10.87 -0.43
N ASN A 76 -11.39 10.78 0.22
CA ASN A 76 -11.47 10.94 1.68
C ASN A 76 -10.73 9.84 2.45
N TYR A 77 -10.77 8.58 1.98
CA TYR A 77 -9.94 7.53 2.56
C TYR A 77 -8.46 7.79 2.32
N PHE A 78 -8.06 8.13 1.10
CA PHE A 78 -6.65 8.36 0.77
C PHE A 78 -6.08 9.52 1.59
N ILE A 79 -6.84 10.59 1.75
CA ILE A 79 -6.46 11.73 2.60
C ILE A 79 -6.29 11.28 4.06
N ALA A 80 -7.26 10.56 4.62
CA ALA A 80 -7.18 10.08 6.00
C ALA A 80 -5.96 9.16 6.23
N LEU A 81 -5.74 8.21 5.32
CA LEU A 81 -4.64 7.26 5.43
C LEU A 81 -3.26 7.91 5.24
N PHE A 82 -3.17 8.95 4.43
CA PHE A 82 -1.88 9.59 4.09
C PHE A 82 -1.54 10.77 5.01
N PHE A 83 -2.50 11.63 5.32
CA PHE A 83 -2.30 12.85 6.11
C PHE A 83 -2.86 12.75 7.54
N GLY A 84 -3.86 11.90 7.77
CA GLY A 84 -4.58 11.78 9.04
C GLY A 84 -6.07 12.13 8.92
N ASP A 85 -6.90 11.54 9.78
CA ASP A 85 -8.37 11.66 9.75
C ASP A 85 -8.87 13.11 9.84
N ASN A 86 -8.12 13.99 10.52
CA ASN A 86 -8.43 15.41 10.68
C ASN A 86 -8.38 16.22 9.37
N TYR A 87 -7.81 15.66 8.29
CA TYR A 87 -7.72 16.33 6.99
C TYR A 87 -8.86 15.95 6.03
N GLN A 88 -9.74 15.03 6.38
CA GLN A 88 -10.86 14.62 5.51
C GLN A 88 -11.79 15.80 5.17
N ASN A 89 -12.39 15.74 3.98
CA ASN A 89 -13.32 16.76 3.46
C ASN A 89 -12.73 18.17 3.31
N ARG A 90 -11.40 18.31 3.28
CA ARG A 90 -10.71 19.57 3.05
C ARG A 90 -10.15 19.66 1.62
N PRO A 91 -9.95 20.87 1.07
CA PRO A 91 -9.25 21.04 -0.21
C PRO A 91 -7.81 20.54 -0.12
N ILE A 92 -7.38 19.73 -1.09
CA ILE A 92 -6.06 19.09 -1.09
C ILE A 92 -4.92 20.13 -0.97
N GLU A 93 -5.03 21.27 -1.66
CA GLU A 93 -4.01 22.34 -1.60
C GLU A 93 -3.81 22.92 -0.19
N GLU A 94 -4.89 23.06 0.59
CA GLU A 94 -4.84 23.49 1.98
C GLU A 94 -4.19 22.43 2.87
N ILE A 95 -4.52 21.14 2.65
CA ILE A 95 -3.95 20.02 3.41
C ILE A 95 -2.43 20.01 3.29
N PHE A 96 -1.89 20.11 2.08
CA PHE A 96 -0.44 20.12 1.86
C PHE A 96 0.24 21.31 2.54
N THR A 97 -0.40 22.48 2.55
CA THR A 97 0.13 23.70 3.17
C THR A 97 0.19 23.54 4.69
N ASP A 98 -0.92 23.12 5.30
CA ASP A 98 -1.01 22.92 6.75
C ASP A 98 -0.07 21.81 7.22
N TYR A 99 -0.11 20.63 6.57
CA TYR A 99 0.71 19.48 6.96
C TYR A 99 2.21 19.80 6.90
N THR A 100 2.63 20.53 5.87
CA THR A 100 4.03 21.00 5.76
C THR A 100 4.38 21.98 6.88
N THR A 101 3.50 22.96 7.11
CA THR A 101 3.71 23.99 8.13
C THR A 101 3.82 23.37 9.52
N ASP A 102 2.91 22.46 9.84
CA ASP A 102 2.89 21.73 11.11
C ASP A 102 4.17 20.90 11.29
N TYR A 103 4.59 20.13 10.28
CA TYR A 103 5.84 19.36 10.34
C TYR A 103 7.07 20.23 10.60
N ILE A 104 7.23 21.32 9.84
CA ILE A 104 8.38 22.23 9.99
C ILE A 104 8.34 22.94 11.35
N GLN A 105 7.15 23.36 11.80
CA GLN A 105 7.02 24.06 13.07
C GLN A 105 7.28 23.14 14.26
N THR A 106 6.80 21.89 14.22
CA THR A 106 7.12 20.88 15.25
C THR A 106 8.62 20.63 15.30
N TYR A 107 9.28 20.40 14.15
CA TYR A 107 10.74 20.25 14.10
C TYR A 107 11.49 21.42 14.76
N LYS A 108 11.09 22.67 14.47
CA LYS A 108 11.70 23.85 15.09
C LYS A 108 11.42 23.90 16.59
N ASN A 109 10.17 23.72 17.01
CA ASN A 109 9.78 23.77 18.41
C ASN A 109 10.53 22.74 19.25
N ASP A 110 10.72 21.54 18.72
CA ASP A 110 11.37 20.44 19.43
C ASP A 110 12.88 20.64 19.54
N LEU A 111 13.53 21.22 18.51
CA LEU A 111 14.99 21.19 18.38
C LEU A 111 15.69 22.53 18.56
N GLU A 112 15.04 23.68 18.36
CA GLU A 112 15.72 24.98 18.41
C GLU A 112 16.37 25.25 19.78
N SER A 113 15.68 24.97 20.88
CA SER A 113 16.25 25.16 22.22
C SER A 113 17.43 24.23 22.47
N ILE A 114 17.29 22.95 22.09
CA ILE A 114 18.30 21.91 22.33
C ILE A 114 19.55 22.19 21.49
N TYR A 115 19.37 22.51 20.21
CA TYR A 115 20.46 22.84 19.30
C TYR A 115 21.27 24.04 19.80
N LYS A 116 20.61 25.08 20.32
CA LYS A 116 21.29 26.25 20.88
C LYS A 116 22.15 25.89 22.09
N GLU A 117 21.63 25.08 23.00
CA GLU A 117 22.38 24.62 24.18
C GLU A 117 23.61 23.81 23.77
N ASP A 118 23.45 22.92 22.79
CA ASP A 118 24.53 22.09 22.25
C ASP A 118 25.63 22.89 21.53
N GLU A 119 25.28 23.97 20.81
CA GLU A 119 26.26 24.84 20.16
C GLU A 119 27.14 25.63 21.15
N GLU A 120 26.64 25.88 22.36
CA GLU A 120 27.38 26.56 23.43
C GLU A 120 28.40 25.63 24.13
N ILE A 121 28.26 24.30 23.96
CA ILE A 121 29.21 23.31 24.50
C ILE A 121 30.51 23.36 23.68
N PRO A 122 31.69 23.47 24.32
CA PRO A 122 32.96 23.46 23.61
C PRO A 122 33.11 22.20 22.74
N LYS A 123 33.37 22.38 21.44
CA LYS A 123 33.46 21.32 20.40
C LYS A 123 34.52 20.22 20.64
N GLY A 124 35.19 20.23 21.80
CA GLY A 124 36.28 19.34 22.17
C GLY A 124 35.87 17.93 22.62
N GLU A 125 34.60 17.69 22.97
CA GLU A 125 34.19 16.39 23.54
C GLU A 125 33.16 15.59 22.71
N ASN A 126 32.30 16.23 21.88
CA ASN A 126 31.13 15.55 21.27
C ASN A 126 31.07 15.53 19.71
N GLY A 127 32.12 15.91 18.99
CA GLY A 127 32.12 15.88 17.52
C GLY A 127 31.21 16.94 16.86
N ASN A 128 30.88 16.78 15.58
CA ASN A 128 30.04 17.72 14.83
C ASN A 128 28.55 17.52 15.14
N VAL A 129 28.09 18.15 16.24
CA VAL A 129 26.74 18.03 16.80
C VAL A 129 25.62 18.32 15.78
N GLY A 130 25.89 19.19 14.78
CA GLY A 130 24.90 19.57 13.76
C GLY A 130 24.35 18.41 12.93
N SER A 131 25.07 17.28 12.80
CA SER A 131 24.60 16.13 12.03
C SER A 131 23.38 15.43 12.64
N TRP A 132 23.17 15.54 13.96
CA TRP A 132 22.03 14.91 14.64
C TRP A 132 20.70 15.63 14.39
N TYR A 133 20.77 16.87 13.90
CA TYR A 133 19.62 17.75 13.74
C TYR A 133 19.09 17.79 12.30
N PHE A 134 19.68 17.04 11.36
CA PHE A 134 19.12 16.91 10.02
C PHE A 134 18.04 15.82 10.00
N TYR A 135 16.79 16.24 9.83
CA TYR A 135 15.64 15.33 9.78
C TYR A 135 15.14 15.17 8.34
N GLU A 136 14.67 13.98 8.00
CA GLU A 136 14.05 13.69 6.70
C GLU A 136 12.79 12.86 6.91
N LYS A 137 11.70 13.24 6.26
CA LYS A 137 10.45 12.46 6.23
C LYS A 137 9.97 12.38 4.80
N SER A 138 9.62 11.18 4.35
CA SER A 138 8.99 10.96 3.05
C SER A 138 7.76 10.08 3.14
N LEU A 139 6.66 10.50 2.52
CA LEU A 139 5.48 9.68 2.27
C LEU A 139 5.23 9.64 0.77
N SER A 140 4.98 8.44 0.22
CA SER A 140 4.60 8.26 -1.18
C SER A 140 3.50 7.22 -1.30
N SER A 141 2.43 7.55 -2.01
CA SER A 141 1.32 6.64 -2.25
C SER A 141 1.12 6.33 -3.73
N LEU A 142 0.63 5.13 -4.02
CA LEU A 142 0.37 4.67 -5.38
C LEU A 142 -0.77 3.63 -5.42
N ILE A 143 -1.35 3.47 -6.61
CA ILE A 143 -2.30 2.39 -6.90
C ILE A 143 -1.50 1.14 -7.26
N ASP A 144 -1.45 0.16 -6.35
CA ASP A 144 -0.68 -1.08 -6.50
C ASP A 144 -1.43 -2.08 -7.39
N TYR A 145 -2.76 -2.09 -7.29
CA TYR A 145 -3.63 -2.95 -8.11
C TYR A 145 -5.00 -2.30 -8.33
N TYR A 146 -5.58 -2.45 -9.52
CA TYR A 146 -6.93 -1.97 -9.83
C TYR A 146 -7.60 -2.87 -10.88
N ASN A 147 -8.54 -3.69 -10.44
CA ASN A 147 -9.26 -4.63 -11.29
C ASN A 147 -10.70 -4.80 -10.81
N LYS A 148 -11.66 -4.59 -11.72
CA LYS A 148 -13.09 -4.70 -11.43
C LYS A 148 -13.49 -3.89 -10.19
N ASP A 149 -13.86 -4.57 -9.11
CA ASP A 149 -14.32 -3.98 -7.85
C ASP A 149 -13.20 -3.81 -6.80
N LEU A 150 -11.99 -4.30 -7.07
CA LEU A 150 -10.86 -4.24 -6.14
C LEU A 150 -9.88 -3.13 -6.53
N LEU A 151 -9.54 -2.31 -5.55
CA LEU A 151 -8.45 -1.34 -5.63
C LEU A 151 -7.50 -1.56 -4.45
N VAL A 152 -6.22 -1.72 -4.71
CA VAL A 152 -5.19 -1.78 -3.66
C VAL A 152 -4.38 -0.49 -3.70
N TYR A 153 -4.42 0.22 -2.59
CA TYR A 153 -3.68 1.45 -2.36
C TYR A 153 -2.49 1.15 -1.47
N ARG A 154 -1.31 1.60 -1.85
CA ARG A 154 -0.07 1.41 -1.09
C ARG A 154 0.48 2.75 -0.64
N ILE A 155 0.94 2.82 0.60
CA ILE A 155 1.67 3.96 1.17
C ILE A 155 3.05 3.49 1.61
N ASN A 156 4.09 4.12 1.08
CA ASN A 156 5.45 4.00 1.57
C ASN A 156 5.75 5.18 2.48
N TYR A 157 6.34 4.89 3.64
CA TYR A 157 6.77 5.88 4.62
C TYR A 157 8.24 5.64 4.97
N ASN A 158 8.99 6.72 5.12
CA ASN A 158 10.37 6.72 5.63
C ASN A 158 10.57 7.97 6.48
N GLU A 159 11.24 7.84 7.61
CA GLU A 159 11.58 8.95 8.48
C GLU A 159 12.95 8.72 9.14
N TYR A 160 13.78 9.75 9.11
CA TYR A 160 15.07 9.82 9.77
C TYR A 160 15.09 11.06 10.66
N THR A 161 15.36 10.85 11.94
CA THR A 161 15.36 11.89 12.98
C THR A 161 16.70 11.93 13.72
N GLY A 162 17.79 11.68 13.00
CA GLY A 162 19.12 11.51 13.60
C GLY A 162 19.40 10.07 14.07
N GLY A 163 20.64 9.82 14.51
CA GLY A 163 21.08 8.52 14.99
C GLY A 163 21.71 7.63 13.92
N ALA A 164 21.67 6.30 14.12
CA ALA A 164 22.37 5.35 13.26
C ALA A 164 21.65 5.09 11.93
N HIS A 165 20.31 5.08 11.92
CA HIS A 165 19.47 4.85 10.74
C HIS A 165 18.06 5.38 10.97
N GLY A 166 17.27 5.55 9.90
CA GLY A 166 15.85 5.89 9.96
C GLY A 166 14.95 4.66 10.13
N ILE A 167 13.65 4.90 10.09
CA ILE A 167 12.60 3.87 10.05
C ILE A 167 11.83 3.98 8.73
N TYR A 168 11.37 2.85 8.19
CA TYR A 168 10.50 2.85 7.03
C TYR A 168 9.41 1.80 7.17
N ALA A 169 8.30 2.02 6.47
CA ALA A 169 7.16 1.13 6.44
C ALA A 169 6.49 1.12 5.06
N ILE A 170 5.86 0.00 4.73
CA ILE A 170 5.01 -0.17 3.54
C ILE A 170 3.66 -0.64 4.04
N ASN A 171 2.61 0.14 3.79
CA ASN A 171 1.24 -0.18 4.20
C ASN A 171 0.34 -0.37 2.98
N TYR A 172 -0.47 -1.41 3.02
CA TYR A 172 -1.44 -1.75 1.97
C TYR A 172 -2.87 -1.61 2.48
N TYR A 173 -3.74 -1.11 1.61
CA TYR A 173 -5.15 -0.92 1.87
C TYR A 173 -5.97 -1.44 0.69
N ASN A 174 -6.74 -2.49 0.94
CA ASN A 174 -7.58 -3.12 -0.06
C ASN A 174 -8.98 -2.51 0.01
N PHE A 175 -9.53 -2.04 -1.10
CA PHE A 175 -10.85 -1.42 -1.17
C PHE A 175 -11.82 -2.26 -2.00
N ASP A 176 -13.01 -2.48 -1.44
CA ASP A 176 -14.19 -2.91 -2.18
C ASP A 176 -14.86 -1.64 -2.72
N LEU A 177 -14.74 -1.40 -4.03
CA LEU A 177 -15.23 -0.19 -4.69
C LEU A 177 -16.76 -0.13 -4.80
N GLN A 178 -17.45 -1.28 -4.76
CA GLN A 178 -18.92 -1.32 -4.73
C GLN A 178 -19.43 -0.84 -3.37
N LYS A 179 -18.84 -1.36 -2.29
CA LYS A 179 -19.21 -1.01 -0.91
C LYS A 179 -18.55 0.28 -0.42
N LYS A 180 -17.50 0.74 -1.09
CA LYS A 180 -16.71 1.94 -0.73
C LYS A 180 -16.10 1.81 0.67
N MET A 181 -15.50 0.65 0.94
CA MET A 181 -14.93 0.34 2.25
C MET A 181 -13.61 -0.40 2.12
N ILE A 182 -12.78 -0.27 3.15
CA ILE A 182 -11.55 -1.06 3.30
C ILE A 182 -11.94 -2.51 3.65
N ILE A 183 -11.30 -3.46 2.98
CA ILE A 183 -11.43 -4.89 3.21
C ILE A 183 -10.45 -5.29 4.31
N THR A 184 -10.96 -5.95 5.33
CA THR A 184 -10.18 -6.60 6.39
C THR A 184 -10.11 -8.11 6.14
N LEU A 185 -9.18 -8.80 6.83
CA LEU A 185 -9.13 -10.27 6.79
C LEU A 185 -10.44 -10.92 7.25
N ASN A 186 -11.12 -10.33 8.24
CA ASN A 186 -12.40 -10.83 8.74
C ASN A 186 -13.52 -10.72 7.69
N ASP A 187 -13.41 -9.81 6.72
CA ASP A 187 -14.40 -9.67 5.66
C ASP A 187 -14.29 -10.79 4.63
N ILE A 188 -13.11 -11.38 4.44
CA ILE A 188 -12.84 -12.36 3.37
C ILE A 188 -12.54 -13.78 3.87
N LEU A 189 -12.15 -13.96 5.13
CA LEU A 189 -11.84 -15.26 5.71
C LEU A 189 -12.97 -15.78 6.62
N VAL A 190 -13.01 -17.10 6.81
CA VAL A 190 -13.90 -17.77 7.76
C VAL A 190 -13.51 -17.43 9.21
N PRO A 191 -14.44 -17.44 10.18
CA PRO A 191 -14.09 -17.26 11.59
C PRO A 191 -13.01 -18.24 12.06
N ASN A 192 -12.15 -17.81 13.00
CA ASN A 192 -11.04 -18.58 13.56
C ASN A 192 -9.95 -18.99 12.53
N TYR A 193 -9.77 -18.22 11.45
CA TYR A 193 -8.74 -18.49 10.44
C TYR A 193 -7.29 -18.40 10.95
N GLN A 194 -7.05 -17.77 12.11
CA GLN A 194 -5.73 -17.28 12.52
C GLN A 194 -4.69 -18.41 12.58
N GLU A 195 -5.01 -19.55 13.19
CA GLU A 195 -4.07 -20.67 13.33
C GLU A 195 -3.76 -21.33 11.97
N ALA A 196 -4.78 -21.54 11.14
CA ALA A 196 -4.62 -22.12 9.82
C ALA A 196 -3.82 -21.19 8.90
N LEU A 197 -4.13 -19.89 8.90
CA LEU A 197 -3.40 -18.90 8.12
C LEU A 197 -1.95 -18.76 8.60
N THR A 198 -1.70 -18.78 9.91
CA THR A 198 -0.34 -18.82 10.49
C THR A 198 0.44 -20.02 9.97
N THR A 199 -0.21 -21.18 9.89
CA THR A 199 0.41 -22.41 9.36
C THR A 199 0.80 -22.25 7.90
N GLU A 200 -0.07 -21.68 7.07
CA GLU A 200 0.24 -21.42 5.65
C GLU A 200 1.35 -20.37 5.47
N LEU A 201 1.38 -19.32 6.30
CA LEU A 201 2.47 -18.33 6.31
C LEU A 201 3.83 -18.98 6.60
N TRP A 202 3.89 -19.85 7.61
CA TRP A 202 5.10 -20.62 7.92
C TRP A 202 5.52 -21.53 6.76
N ASN A 203 4.57 -22.25 6.18
CA ASN A 203 4.84 -23.16 5.07
C ASN A 203 5.41 -22.40 3.87
N GLN A 204 4.82 -21.26 3.52
CA GLN A 204 5.29 -20.43 2.42
C GLN A 204 6.67 -19.83 2.73
N LEU A 205 6.88 -19.32 3.94
CA LEU A 205 8.17 -18.76 4.32
C LEU A 205 9.30 -19.80 4.28
N MET A 206 9.02 -21.06 4.64
CA MET A 206 9.97 -22.16 4.49
C MET A 206 10.29 -22.45 3.02
N ILE A 207 9.29 -22.42 2.14
CA ILE A 207 9.46 -22.58 0.69
C ILE A 207 10.34 -21.47 0.12
N ASP A 208 10.04 -20.21 0.46
CA ASP A 208 10.73 -19.03 -0.06
C ASP A 208 12.21 -19.01 0.35
N ASN A 209 12.52 -19.51 1.55
CA ASN A 209 13.89 -19.59 2.08
C ASN A 209 14.57 -20.95 1.84
N GLN A 210 13.92 -21.89 1.15
CA GLN A 210 14.46 -23.21 0.82
C GLN A 210 14.89 -24.03 2.06
N VAL A 211 14.11 -23.96 3.13
CA VAL A 211 14.33 -24.70 4.37
C VAL A 211 13.18 -25.65 4.68
N SER A 212 13.40 -26.56 5.62
CA SER A 212 12.46 -27.66 5.91
C SER A 212 11.86 -27.62 7.32
N SER A 213 12.24 -26.63 8.14
CA SER A 213 11.74 -26.48 9.50
C SER A 213 11.70 -25.01 9.94
N LYS A 214 10.79 -24.71 10.87
CA LYS A 214 10.70 -23.39 11.50
C LYS A 214 11.97 -23.03 12.28
N GLU A 215 12.68 -24.01 12.81
CA GLU A 215 13.93 -23.78 13.53
C GLU A 215 15.01 -23.19 12.62
N GLN A 216 15.13 -23.70 11.39
CA GLN A 216 16.06 -23.13 10.42
C GLN A 216 15.72 -21.67 10.06
N LEU A 217 14.42 -21.30 10.02
CA LEU A 217 14.02 -19.91 9.86
C LEU A 217 14.39 -19.06 11.08
N ARG A 218 14.19 -19.59 12.29
CA ARG A 218 14.58 -18.89 13.51
C ARG A 218 16.09 -18.67 13.60
N ASP A 219 16.89 -19.65 13.18
CA ASP A 219 18.34 -19.53 13.05
C ASP A 219 18.75 -18.42 12.05
N MET A 220 17.91 -18.14 11.05
CA MET A 220 18.10 -17.03 10.10
C MET A 220 17.65 -15.67 10.65
N GLY A 221 16.96 -15.63 11.79
CA GLY A 221 16.50 -14.42 12.47
C GLY A 221 14.99 -14.17 12.42
N PHE A 222 14.19 -15.02 11.76
CA PHE A 222 12.73 -14.92 11.83
C PHE A 222 12.23 -15.22 13.25
N GLU A 223 11.18 -14.52 13.68
CA GLU A 223 10.66 -14.46 15.05
C GLU A 223 11.62 -13.91 16.14
N SER A 224 12.76 -13.32 15.78
CA SER A 224 13.68 -12.77 16.80
C SER A 224 13.18 -11.47 17.46
N THR A 225 12.19 -10.79 16.87
CA THR A 225 11.62 -9.53 17.38
C THR A 225 10.13 -9.61 17.68
N GLY A 226 9.43 -10.65 17.19
CA GLY A 226 7.99 -10.85 17.37
C GLY A 226 7.48 -12.07 16.62
N ASP A 227 6.32 -12.60 17.03
CA ASP A 227 5.78 -13.86 16.48
C ASP A 227 5.25 -13.70 15.04
N LEU A 228 5.39 -14.75 14.22
CA LEU A 228 4.77 -14.78 12.89
C LEU A 228 3.28 -15.10 13.03
N ILE A 229 2.45 -14.05 13.01
CA ILE A 229 0.99 -14.12 13.02
C ILE A 229 0.40 -13.34 11.84
N PRO A 230 -0.86 -13.58 11.41
CA PRO A 230 -1.47 -12.83 10.32
C PRO A 230 -1.52 -11.34 10.62
N THR A 231 -0.94 -10.54 9.73
CA THR A 231 -0.95 -9.07 9.81
C THR A 231 -2.14 -8.49 9.06
N SER A 232 -2.66 -7.35 9.51
CA SER A 232 -3.64 -6.56 8.75
C SER A 232 -3.02 -5.81 7.57
N ASN A 233 -1.68 -5.80 7.45
CA ASN A 233 -0.96 -5.21 6.34
C ASN A 233 -0.79 -6.22 5.19
N PHE A 234 -1.83 -6.34 4.36
CA PHE A 234 -1.84 -7.29 3.24
C PHE A 234 -2.32 -6.64 1.95
N ALA A 235 -1.93 -7.21 0.82
CA ALA A 235 -2.36 -6.80 -0.52
C ALA A 235 -3.01 -7.98 -1.26
N LEU A 236 -4.20 -7.74 -1.81
CA LEU A 236 -4.88 -8.68 -2.71
C LEU A 236 -4.48 -8.38 -4.17
N ASN A 237 -4.11 -9.41 -4.93
CA ASN A 237 -3.97 -9.30 -6.38
C ASN A 237 -4.60 -10.51 -7.08
N ASP A 238 -4.38 -10.67 -8.38
CA ASP A 238 -4.93 -11.78 -9.17
C ASP A 238 -4.31 -13.16 -8.85
N THR A 239 -3.20 -13.21 -8.11
CA THR A 239 -2.47 -14.46 -7.81
C THR A 239 -2.62 -14.93 -6.37
N GLY A 240 -2.85 -14.02 -5.42
CA GLY A 240 -2.89 -14.36 -4.01
C GLY A 240 -2.97 -13.17 -3.07
N ILE A 241 -2.67 -13.45 -1.79
CA ILE A 241 -2.58 -12.45 -0.73
C ILE A 241 -1.12 -12.30 -0.32
N THR A 242 -0.58 -11.09 -0.42
CA THR A 242 0.77 -10.75 0.07
C THR A 242 0.66 -10.10 1.43
N PHE A 243 1.17 -10.76 2.47
CA PHE A 243 1.29 -10.23 3.83
C PHE A 243 2.64 -9.55 3.98
N THR A 244 2.68 -8.29 4.42
CA THR A 244 3.93 -7.54 4.58
C THR A 244 4.17 -7.21 6.03
N TYR A 245 5.30 -7.68 6.55
CA TYR A 245 5.79 -7.38 7.88
C TYR A 245 6.86 -6.31 7.78
N ASN A 246 6.63 -5.16 8.42
CA ASN A 246 7.61 -4.08 8.42
C ASN A 246 8.83 -4.45 9.26
N VAL A 247 9.91 -3.67 9.13
CA VAL A 247 11.13 -3.87 9.93
C VAL A 247 10.79 -3.93 11.42
N TYR A 248 11.45 -4.82 12.16
CA TYR A 248 11.21 -5.13 13.58
C TYR A 248 9.93 -5.87 13.93
N GLU A 249 8.99 -6.11 13.00
CA GLU A 249 7.76 -6.84 13.35
C GLU A 249 8.03 -8.32 13.64
N ILE A 250 8.78 -9.00 12.77
CA ILE A 250 9.10 -10.44 12.92
C ILE A 250 10.58 -10.76 12.75
N ALA A 251 11.43 -9.77 12.46
CA ALA A 251 12.86 -9.94 12.24
C ALA A 251 13.64 -8.64 12.48
N PRO A 252 14.98 -8.70 12.63
CA PRO A 252 15.80 -7.52 12.85
C PRO A 252 15.79 -6.59 11.64
N TYR A 253 15.99 -5.30 11.85
CA TYR A 253 16.01 -4.28 10.80
C TYR A 253 16.93 -4.60 9.61
N SER A 254 18.07 -5.25 9.86
CA SER A 254 19.02 -5.63 8.81
C SER A 254 18.47 -6.62 7.78
N MET A 255 17.39 -7.34 8.11
CA MET A 255 16.68 -8.23 7.16
C MET A 255 15.66 -7.48 6.29
N GLY A 256 15.36 -6.22 6.63
CA GLY A 256 14.37 -5.42 5.95
C GLY A 256 12.93 -5.86 6.22
N ALA A 257 11.99 -5.26 5.48
CA ALA A 257 10.61 -5.71 5.47
C ALA A 257 10.48 -7.09 4.80
N ILE A 258 9.63 -7.94 5.34
CA ILE A 258 9.42 -9.32 4.87
C ILE A 258 8.02 -9.40 4.26
N SER A 259 7.93 -9.83 3.00
CA SER A 259 6.66 -10.08 2.33
C SER A 259 6.48 -11.57 2.07
N ILE A 260 5.33 -12.12 2.44
CA ILE A 260 4.96 -13.53 2.23
C ILE A 260 3.71 -13.56 1.36
N THR A 261 3.82 -14.09 0.14
CA THR A 261 2.69 -14.20 -0.79
C THR A 261 2.10 -15.61 -0.74
N LEU A 262 0.85 -15.72 -0.28
CA LEU A 262 0.10 -16.97 -0.28
C LEU A 262 -0.76 -17.06 -1.55
N PRO A 263 -0.51 -18.03 -2.45
CA PRO A 263 -1.37 -18.26 -3.60
C PRO A 263 -2.78 -18.67 -3.18
N TYR A 264 -3.80 -18.21 -3.89
CA TYR A 264 -5.19 -18.52 -3.54
C TYR A 264 -5.49 -20.01 -3.48
N GLU A 265 -4.85 -20.82 -4.31
CA GLU A 265 -5.01 -22.27 -4.30
C GLU A 265 -4.67 -22.91 -2.93
N LYS A 266 -3.75 -22.31 -2.17
CA LYS A 266 -3.33 -22.80 -0.85
C LYS A 266 -4.31 -22.42 0.26
N ILE A 267 -4.91 -21.25 0.15
CA ILE A 267 -5.75 -20.67 1.21
C ILE A 267 -7.24 -20.60 0.86
N SER A 268 -7.65 -21.14 -0.28
CA SER A 268 -9.05 -21.09 -0.75
C SER A 268 -10.04 -21.69 0.24
N HIS A 269 -9.63 -22.73 0.96
CA HIS A 269 -10.43 -23.37 2.01
C HIS A 269 -10.66 -22.47 3.25
N LEU A 270 -9.93 -21.37 3.39
CA LEU A 270 -10.08 -20.38 4.45
C LEU A 270 -11.00 -19.22 4.03
N PHE A 271 -11.37 -19.12 2.76
CA PHE A 271 -12.25 -18.05 2.29
C PHE A 271 -13.70 -18.26 2.71
N ASN A 272 -14.36 -17.16 3.04
CA ASN A 272 -15.80 -17.11 3.23
C ASN A 272 -16.52 -16.84 1.89
N SER A 273 -17.83 -16.57 1.92
CA SER A 273 -18.62 -16.33 0.71
C SER A 273 -18.73 -14.85 0.30
N ASN A 274 -17.75 -14.00 0.66
CA ASN A 274 -17.78 -12.58 0.31
C ASN A 274 -17.74 -12.39 -1.23
N PRO A 275 -18.70 -11.64 -1.81
CA PRO A 275 -18.78 -11.44 -3.27
C PRO A 275 -17.52 -10.89 -3.92
N ILE A 276 -16.68 -10.13 -3.19
CA ILE A 276 -15.44 -9.56 -3.74
C ILE A 276 -14.46 -10.64 -4.22
N LEU A 277 -14.48 -11.81 -3.58
CA LEU A 277 -13.64 -12.95 -3.95
C LEU A 277 -14.04 -13.51 -5.32
N GLN A 278 -15.35 -13.57 -5.57
CA GLN A 278 -15.89 -14.01 -6.87
C GLN A 278 -15.71 -12.93 -7.93
N SER A 279 -16.07 -11.68 -7.62
CA SER A 279 -16.15 -10.63 -8.63
C SER A 279 -14.77 -10.16 -9.09
N ALA A 280 -13.84 -9.93 -8.17
CA ALA A 280 -12.53 -9.35 -8.47
C ALA A 280 -11.41 -10.39 -8.64
N LEU A 281 -11.52 -11.56 -7.97
CA LEU A 281 -10.44 -12.56 -7.91
C LEU A 281 -10.78 -13.87 -8.63
N ASN A 282 -12.02 -14.04 -9.10
CA ASN A 282 -12.54 -15.26 -9.74
C ASN A 282 -12.41 -16.53 -8.86
N LEU A 283 -12.57 -16.38 -7.55
CA LEU A 283 -12.49 -17.44 -6.54
C LEU A 283 -13.88 -17.92 -6.09
#